data_AF-A0A6L9IZG1-F1
#
_entry.id   AF-A0A6L9IZG1-F1
#
_cell.length_a   1.000
_cell.length_b   1.000
_cell.length_c   1.000
_cell.angle_alpha   90.00
_cell.angle_beta   90.00
_cell.angle_gamma   90.00
#
_symmetry.space_group_name_H-M   'P 1'
#
loop_
_entity.id
_entity.type
_entity.pdbx_description
1 polymer ?
#
loop_
_entity_poly.entity_id
_entity_poly.type
_entity_poly.pdbx_seq_one_letter_code
_entity_poly.pdbx_strand_id
1 'polypeptide(L)' 'MQKSEWIWHNGDWVAWDDATIHVTAHGLHYGSSVFEGIRAYATPDGPAIMGLDPHVVRLFNSCKIARIDVP' A
#
# COMPACT_ATOMS: atom_id res chain seq x y z
N MET A 1 -8.62 4.55 15.14
CA MET A 1 -8.67 3.97 13.78
C MET A 1 -9.52 2.72 13.83
N GLN A 2 -10.34 2.50 12.80
CA GLN A 2 -11.00 1.20 12.61
C GLN A 2 -9.98 0.24 11.99
N LYS A 3 -9.74 -0.91 12.63
CA LYS A 3 -8.86 -1.95 12.08
C LYS A 3 -9.59 -2.68 10.96
N SER A 4 -8.91 -2.98 9.85
CA SER A 4 -9.36 -4.05 8.95
C SER A 4 -9.03 -5.41 9.55
N GLU A 5 -9.59 -6.47 9.00
CA GLU A 5 -9.28 -7.84 9.40
C GLU A 5 -7.89 -8.26 8.88
N TRP A 6 -7.59 -7.89 7.63
CA TRP A 6 -6.41 -8.30 6.89
C TRP A 6 -5.63 -7.10 6.34
N ILE A 7 -4.31 -7.28 6.22
CA ILE A 7 -3.38 -6.39 5.51
C ILE A 7 -2.56 -7.27 4.54
N TRP A 8 -2.37 -6.79 3.32
CA TRP A 8 -1.43 -7.42 2.38
C TRP A 8 -0.01 -6.91 2.67
N HIS A 9 0.90 -7.82 2.99
CA HIS A 9 2.26 -7.49 3.42
C HIS A 9 3.26 -8.48 2.82
N ASN A 10 4.13 -7.98 1.92
CA ASN A 10 5.21 -8.74 1.27
C ASN A 10 4.78 -10.05 0.59
N GLY A 11 3.67 -10.03 -0.15
CA GLY A 11 3.20 -11.20 -0.92
C GLY A 11 2.02 -11.93 -0.28
N ASP A 12 1.82 -11.79 1.03
CA ASP A 12 0.86 -12.58 1.80
C ASP A 12 -0.17 -11.72 2.55
N TRP A 13 -1.28 -12.34 2.94
CA TRP A 13 -2.27 -11.75 3.84
C TRP A 13 -1.90 -12.04 5.29
N VAL A 14 -1.80 -11.00 6.10
CA VAL A 14 -1.56 -11.09 7.55
C VAL A 14 -2.68 -10.40 8.31
N ALA A 15 -2.92 -10.82 9.56
CA ALA A 15 -3.87 -10.12 10.42
C ALA A 15 -3.36 -8.69 10.68
N TRP A 16 -4.28 -7.75 10.90
CA TRP A 16 -3.92 -6.34 11.15
C TRP A 16 -2.83 -6.16 12.20
N ASP A 17 -2.93 -6.90 13.31
CA ASP A 17 -2.01 -6.76 14.44
C ASP A 17 -0.64 -7.40 14.19
N ASP A 18 -0.52 -8.26 13.17
CA ASP A 18 0.74 -8.91 12.78
C ASP A 18 1.53 -8.09 11.75
N ALA A 19 0.90 -7.10 11.10
CA ALA A 19 1.52 -6.21 10.13
C ALA A 19 2.47 -5.20 10.80
N THR A 20 3.59 -5.70 11.31
CA THR A 20 4.58 -4.94 12.08
C THR A 20 5.89 -4.78 11.32
N ILE A 21 6.64 -3.74 11.67
CA ILE A 21 8.01 -3.49 11.22
C ILE A 21 8.93 -3.29 12.42
N HIS A 22 10.23 -3.56 12.27
CA HIS A 22 11.18 -3.26 13.33
C HIS A 22 11.31 -1.74 13.53
N VAL A 23 11.56 -1.30 14.77
CA VAL A 23 11.66 0.13 15.12
C VAL A 23 12.78 0.85 14.38
N THR A 24 13.79 0.13 13.88
CA THR A 24 14.90 0.68 13.08
C THR A 24 14.66 0.64 11.56
N ALA A 25 13.43 0.40 11.11
CA ALA A 25 13.11 0.38 9.69
C ALA A 25 13.51 1.71 9.03
N HIS A 26 14.28 1.64 7.94
CA HIS A 26 14.84 2.81 7.27
C HIS A 26 13.77 3.82 6.85
N GLY A 27 12.63 3.34 6.33
CA GLY A 27 11.50 4.19 5.95
C GLY A 27 10.92 5.02 7.10
N LEU A 28 10.98 4.51 8.34
CA LEU A 28 10.49 5.22 9.52
C LEU A 28 11.42 6.36 9.95
N HIS A 29 12.73 6.15 9.88
CA HIS A 29 13.73 7.14 10.33
C HIS A 29 14.03 8.21 9.30
N TYR A 30 14.01 7.85 8.01
CA TYR A 30 14.49 8.72 6.93
C TYR A 30 13.40 9.06 5.91
N GLY A 31 12.16 8.61 6.12
CA GLY A 31 11.04 8.88 5.22
C GLY A 31 11.17 8.23 3.84
N SER A 32 12.14 7.32 3.64
CA SER A 32 12.40 6.67 2.35
C SER A 32 11.33 5.64 2.04
N SER A 33 10.21 6.11 1.51
CA SER A 33 9.04 5.33 1.15
C SER A 33 8.23 6.05 0.09
N VAL A 34 7.38 5.31 -0.61
CA VAL A 34 6.36 5.85 -1.51
C VAL A 34 5.03 5.21 -1.13
N PHE A 35 3.92 5.90 -1.36
CA PHE A 35 2.59 5.39 -1.04
C PHE A 35 1.57 5.87 -2.07
N GLU A 36 0.40 5.24 -2.07
CA GLU A 36 -0.75 5.65 -2.86
C GLU A 36 -1.99 5.81 -1.99
N GLY A 37 -2.89 6.68 -2.43
CA GLY A 37 -4.21 6.86 -1.83
C GLY A 37 -5.27 6.38 -2.81
N ILE A 38 -5.85 5.20 -2.56
CA ILE A 38 -6.85 4.57 -3.44
C ILE A 38 -8.19 4.51 -2.70
N ARG A 39 -9.29 4.75 -3.42
CA ARG A 39 -10.65 4.65 -2.87
C ARG A 39 -11.46 3.60 -3.61
N ALA A 40 -12.20 2.81 -2.83
CA ALA A 40 -13.27 1.95 -3.31
C ALA A 40 -14.63 2.58 -2.98
N TYR A 41 -15.59 2.40 -3.88
CA TYR A 41 -16.95 2.90 -3.74
C TYR A 41 -17.94 1.76 -3.95
N ALA A 42 -19.06 1.79 -3.23
CA ALA A 42 -20.18 0.90 -3.52
C ALA A 42 -20.80 1.28 -4.87
N THR A 43 -21.02 0.29 -5.73
CA THR A 43 -21.76 0.45 -6.99
C THR A 43 -22.88 -0.60 -7.06
N PRO A 44 -23.86 -0.48 -7.97
CA PRO A 44 -24.93 -1.47 -8.13
C PRO A 44 -24.42 -2.90 -8.39
N ASP A 45 -23.26 -3.04 -9.04
CA ASP A 45 -22.66 -4.34 -9.39
C ASP A 45 -21.63 -4.83 -8.35
N GLY A 46 -21.50 -4.11 -7.23
CA GLY A 46 -20.55 -4.39 -6.15
C GLY A 46 -19.52 -3.28 -5.92
N PRO A 47 -18.63 -3.41 -4.93
CA PRO A 47 -17.58 -2.42 -4.70
C PRO A 47 -16.60 -2.32 -5.87
N ALA A 48 -16.29 -1.10 -6.30
CA ALA A 48 -15.35 -0.84 -7.38
C ALA A 48 -14.26 0.15 -6.95
N ILE A 49 -13.03 -0.07 -7.40
CA ILE A 49 -11.89 0.82 -7.17
C ILE A 49 -11.86 1.88 -8.27
N MET A 50 -11.87 3.14 -7.88
CA MET A 50 -11.79 4.24 -8.85
C MET A 50 -10.34 4.44 -9.30
N GLY A 51 -10.07 4.17 -10.59
CA GLY A 51 -8.78 4.47 -11.22
C GLY A 51 -7.61 3.59 -10.77
N LEU A 52 -7.86 2.29 -10.51
CA LEU A 52 -6.84 1.35 -10.05
C LEU A 52 -5.56 1.39 -10.91
N ASP A 53 -5.67 1.20 -12.22
CA ASP A 53 -4.50 1.11 -13.11
C ASP A 53 -3.66 2.40 -13.09
N PRO A 54 -4.24 3.62 -13.22
CA PRO A 54 -3.48 4.86 -13.04
C PRO A 54 -2.76 4.98 -11.70
N HIS A 55 -3.38 4.55 -10.58
CA HIS A 55 -2.75 4.59 -9.26
C HIS A 55 -1.57 3.61 -9.18
N VAL A 56 -1.73 2.39 -9.70
CA VAL A 56 -0.64 1.40 -9.74
C VAL A 56 0.53 1.91 -10.58
N VAL A 57 0.27 2.41 -11.79
CA VAL A 57 1.31 2.99 -12.64
C VAL A 57 2.04 4.13 -11.93
N ARG A 58 1.32 4.99 -11.21
CA ARG A 58 1.93 6.09 -10.45
C ARG A 58 2.78 5.58 -9.29
N LEU A 59 2.36 4.53 -8.58
CA LEU A 59 3.16 3.91 -7.53
C LEU A 59 4.52 3.42 -8.07
N PHE A 60 4.51 2.66 -9.17
CA PHE A 60 5.75 2.17 -9.81
C PHE A 60 6.62 3.32 -10.32
N ASN A 61 6.03 4.39 -10.86
CA ASN A 61 6.77 5.60 -11.25
C ASN A 61 7.42 6.29 -10.04
N SER A 62 6.71 6.37 -8.91
CA SER A 62 7.26 6.88 -7.66
C SER A 62 8.43 6.04 -7.15
N CYS A 63 8.32 4.70 -7.19
CA CYS A 63 9.42 3.79 -6.87
C CYS A 63 10.65 4.07 -7.76
N LYS A 64 10.44 4.22 -9.07
CA LYS A 64 11.50 4.54 -10.03
C LYS A 64 12.20 5.86 -9.72
N ILE A 65 11.44 6.91 -9.38
CA ILE A 65 12.00 8.23 -9.01
C ILE A 65 12.82 8.11 -7.72
N ALA A 66 12.30 7.37 -6.73
CA ALA A 66 12.94 7.14 -5.45
C ALA A 66 14.07 6.09 -5.48
N ARG A 67 14.32 5.46 -6.65
CA ARG A 67 15.30 4.37 -6.82
C ARG A 67 15.03 3.17 -5.89
N ILE A 68 13.76 2.84 -5.71
CA ILE A 68 13.31 1.66 -4.98
C ILE A 68 13.01 0.57 -6.01
N ASP A 69 13.73 -0.55 -5.95
CA ASP A 69 13.42 -1.72 -6.75
C ASP A 69 12.21 -2.45 -6.15
N VAL A 70 11.21 -2.71 -6.99
CA VAL A 70 10.03 -3.48 -6.58
C VAL A 70 10.38 -4.99 -6.68
N PRO A 71 10.22 -5.78 -5.61
CA PRO A 71 10.54 -7.21 -5.59
C PRO A 71 9.71 -8.07 -6.55
#